data_AF-A0A7V0S219-F1
#
_entry.id   AF-A0A7V0S219-F1
#
_cell.length_a   1.000
_cell.length_b   1.000
_cell.length_c   1.000
_cell.angle_alpha   90.00
_cell.angle_beta   90.00
_cell.angle_gamma   90.00
#
_symmetry.space_group_name_H-M   'P 1'
#
loop_
_entity.id
_entity.type
_entity.pdbx_description
1 polymer ?
#
loop_
_entity_poly.entity_id
_entity_poly.type
_entity_poly.pdbx_seq_one_letter_code
_entity_poly.pdbx_strand_id
1 'polypeptide(L)' 'MTGIQSRILFEDNHLIAINKLAGEIVQGDKTGDKPLLELVKEFIKRRDNKPGNVYLEAIHRIDR' A
#
# COMPACT_ATOMS: atom_id res chain seq x y z
N MET A 1 -12.24 -5.52 -12.05
CA MET A 1 -11.10 -6.05 -11.27
C MET A 1 -10.16 -4.89 -10.91
N THR A 2 -10.59 -3.99 -10.02
CA THR A 2 -9.88 -2.75 -9.68
C THR A 2 -9.57 -2.76 -8.19
N GLY A 3 -8.36 -3.13 -7.81
CA GLY A 3 -7.94 -3.18 -6.41
C GLY A 3 -6.44 -3.38 -6.29
N ILE A 4 -5.91 -3.25 -5.06
CA ILE A 4 -4.47 -3.36 -4.77
C ILE A 4 -3.88 -4.64 -5.37
N GLN A 5 -4.57 -5.78 -5.27
CA GLN A 5 -4.12 -7.07 -5.79
C GLN A 5 -3.70 -7.01 -7.28
N SER A 6 -4.47 -6.34 -8.13
CA SER A 6 -4.18 -6.21 -9.57
C SER A 6 -2.98 -5.31 -9.90
N ARG A 7 -2.47 -4.59 -8.90
CA ARG A 7 -1.37 -3.62 -9.03
C ARG A 7 -0.07 -4.13 -8.39
N ILE A 8 -0.07 -5.33 -7.82
CA ILE A 8 1.14 -5.95 -7.27
C ILE A 8 2.04 -6.35 -8.43
N LEU A 9 3.23 -5.76 -8.48
CA LEU A 9 4.27 -6.11 -9.45
C LEU A 9 5.13 -7.27 -8.93
N PHE A 10 5.34 -7.31 -7.61
CA PHE A 10 6.10 -8.33 -6.92
C PHE A 10 5.69 -8.37 -5.45
N GLU A 11 5.67 -9.56 -4.84
CA GLU A 11 5.48 -9.75 -3.40
C GLU A 11 6.19 -11.01 -2.93
N ASP A 12 6.93 -10.91 -1.83
CA ASP A 12 7.44 -12.03 -1.05
C ASP A 12 7.23 -11.78 0.46
N ASN A 13 7.88 -12.57 1.32
CA ASN A 13 7.73 -12.44 2.78
C ASN A 13 8.29 -11.12 3.34
N HIS A 14 9.17 -10.43 2.63
CA HIS A 14 9.91 -9.26 3.10
C HIS A 14 9.56 -7.98 2.34
N LEU A 15 9.25 -8.08 1.04
CA LEU A 15 9.04 -6.93 0.16
C LEU A 15 7.75 -7.04 -0.64
N ILE A 16 7.15 -5.89 -0.91
CA ILE A 16 6.04 -5.73 -1.83
C ILE A 16 6.29 -4.53 -2.74
N ALA A 17 6.21 -4.75 -4.06
CA ALA A 17 6.31 -3.70 -5.07
C ALA A 17 4.92 -3.48 -5.69
N ILE A 18 4.42 -2.25 -5.61
CA ILE A 18 3.12 -1.86 -6.14
C ILE A 18 3.31 -0.91 -7.31
N ASN A 19 2.58 -1.14 -8.40
CA ASN A 19 2.41 -0.17 -9.47
C ASN A 19 1.59 1.02 -8.95
N LYS A 20 2.27 2.08 -8.51
CA LYS A 20 1.68 3.35 -8.06
C LYS A 20 1.02 4.07 -9.25
N LEU A 21 -0.21 4.55 -9.07
CA LEU A 21 -0.87 5.40 -10.06
C LEU A 21 -0.42 6.87 -9.90
N ALA A 22 -0.47 7.64 -10.99
CA ALA A 22 -0.29 9.08 -10.93
C ALA A 22 -1.37 9.71 -10.05
N GLY A 23 -1.02 10.70 -9.23
CA GLY A 23 -1.94 11.37 -8.32
C GLY A 23 -2.14 10.67 -6.98
N GLU A 24 -1.62 9.46 -6.79
CA GLU A 24 -1.67 8.81 -5.47
C GLU A 24 -0.60 9.34 -4.53
N ILE A 25 -0.99 9.59 -3.28
CA ILE A 25 -0.06 9.93 -2.22
C ILE A 25 0.49 8.65 -1.58
N VAL A 26 1.82 8.55 -1.43
CA VAL A 26 2.46 7.36 -0.83
C VAL A 26 2.32 7.37 0.69
N GLN A 27 2.51 8.53 1.32
CA GLN A 27 2.50 8.74 2.77
C GLN A 27 1.62 9.95 3.10
N GLY A 28 0.86 9.88 4.19
CA GLY A 28 -0.07 10.95 4.57
C GLY A 28 0.59 12.32 4.73
N ASP A 29 -0.12 13.35 4.29
CA ASP A 29 0.26 14.75 4.43
C ASP A 29 -0.93 15.60 4.92
N LYS A 30 -0.79 16.93 4.84
CA LYS A 30 -1.83 17.88 5.25
C LYS A 30 -3.13 17.85 4.44
N THR A 31 -3.19 17.14 3.31
CA THR A 31 -4.39 17.07 2.47
C THR A 31 -5.47 16.16 3.05
N GLY A 32 -5.09 15.19 3.90
CA GLY A 32 -6.02 14.18 4.42
C GLY A 32 -6.36 13.08 3.41
N ASP A 33 -5.73 13.06 2.23
CA ASP A 33 -5.87 11.99 1.25
C ASP A 33 -5.45 10.65 1.86
N LYS A 34 -6.20 9.58 1.55
CA LYS A 34 -5.86 8.24 2.03
C LYS A 34 -4.58 7.73 1.32
N PRO A 35 -3.49 7.44 2.04
CA PRO A 35 -2.24 7.04 1.40
C PRO A 35 -2.27 5.64 0.83
N LEU A 36 -1.50 5.41 -0.23
CA LEU A 36 -1.29 4.09 -0.82
C LEU A 36 -0.78 3.09 0.22
N LEU A 37 0.11 3.52 1.13
CA LEU A 37 0.63 2.66 2.20
C LEU A 37 -0.49 2.09 3.08
N GLU A 38 -1.48 2.91 3.43
CA GLU A 38 -2.64 2.49 4.24
C GLU A 38 -3.58 1.56 3.45
N LEU A 39 -3.78 1.83 2.15
CA LEU A 39 -4.54 0.94 1.28
C LEU A 39 -3.89 -0.47 1.19
N VAL A 40 -2.57 -0.53 1.10
CA VAL A 40 -1.84 -1.81 1.06
C VAL A 40 -1.88 -2.52 2.42
N LYS A 41 -1.71 -1.80 3.54
CA LYS A 41 -1.87 -2.36 4.90
C LYS A 41 -3.27 -2.96 5.09
N GLU A 42 -4.32 -2.27 4.69
CA GLU A 42 -5.69 -2.76 4.77
C GLU A 42 -5.92 -3.99 3.89
N PHE A 43 -5.38 -3.98 2.67
CA PHE A 43 -5.44 -5.12 1.76
C PHE A 43 -4.80 -6.36 2.39
N ILE A 44 -3.56 -6.27 2.89
CA ILE A 44 -2.84 -7.37 3.53
C ILE A 44 -3.60 -7.85 4.78
N LYS A 45 -4.10 -6.93 5.61
CA LYS A 45 -4.85 -7.29 6.83
C LYS A 45 -6.07 -8.14 6.51
N ARG A 46 -6.84 -7.75 5.49
CA ARG A 46 -8.04 -8.47 5.04
C ARG A 46 -7.70 -9.78 4.34
N ARG A 47 -6.75 -9.78 3.41
CA ARG A 47 -6.34 -10.97 2.66
C ARG A 47 -5.83 -12.07 3.59
N ASP A 48 -5.02 -11.70 4.57
CA ASP A 48 -4.31 -12.64 5.44
C ASP A 48 -5.02 -12.84 6.80
N ASN A 49 -6.22 -12.27 6.98
CA ASN A 49 -7.00 -12.31 8.22
C ASN A 49 -6.16 -11.98 9.47
N LYS A 50 -5.27 -10.98 9.37
CA LYS A 50 -4.38 -10.65 10.49
C LYS A 50 -5.17 -10.06 11.66
N PRO A 51 -5.02 -10.59 12.88
CA PRO A 51 -5.75 -10.10 14.05
C PRO A 51 -5.29 -8.70 14.47
N GLY A 52 -4.01 -8.39 14.25
CA GLY A 52 -3.39 -7.10 14.58
C GLY A 52 -3.25 -6.14 13.41
N ASN A 53 -2.39 -5.14 13.60
CA ASN A 53 -2.02 -4.21 12.53
C ASN A 53 -0.95 -4.80 11.62
N VAL A 54 -0.94 -4.39 10.36
CA VAL A 54 0.10 -4.76 9.40
C VAL A 54 1.29 -3.83 9.58
N TYR A 55 2.45 -4.42 9.91
CA TYR A 55 3.72 -3.71 9.84
C TYR A 55 4.17 -3.67 8.37
N LEU A 56 4.20 -2.48 7.79
CA LEU A 56 4.62 -2.22 6.42
C LEU A 56 4.98 -0.73 6.32
N GLU A 57 6.17 -0.40 5.85
CA GLU A 57 6.62 0.98 5.69
C GLU A 57 7.31 1.17 4.34
N ALA A 58 7.28 2.41 3.83
CA ALA A 58 7.89 2.74 2.56
C ALA A 58 9.39 3.05 2.75
N ILE A 59 10.25 2.30 2.05
CA ILE A 59 11.71 2.56 2.04
C ILE A 59 12.11 3.73 1.14
N HIS A 60 11.24 4.08 0.18
CA HIS A 60 11.35 5.25 -0.69
C HIS A 60 9.95 5.70 -1.13
N ARG A 61 9.80 6.93 -1.61
CA ARG A 61 8.55 7.46 -2.15
C ARG A 61 8.70 7.99 -3.57
N ILE A 62 7.64 7.85 -4.36
CA ILE A 62 7.44 8.54 -5.63
C ILE A 62 6.45 9.67 -5.35
N ASP A 63 6.70 10.86 -5.92
CA ASP A 63 5.82 12.00 -5.67
C ASP A 63 4.41 11.77 -6.25
N ARG A 64 3.47 12.57 -5.75
CA ARG A 64 2.07 12.50 -6.15
C ARG A 64 1.89 12.77 -7.64
#